data_AF-A0A8K9UKB4-F1
#
_entry.id   AF-A0A8K9UKB4-F1
#
_cell.length_a   1.000
_cell.length_b   1.000
_cell.length_c   1.000
_cell.angle_alpha   90.00
_cell.angle_beta   90.00
_cell.angle_gamma   90.00
#
_symmetry.space_group_name_H-M   'P 1'
#
loop_
_entity.id
_entity.type
_entity.pdbx_description
1 polymer ?
#
loop_
_entity_poly.entity_id
_entity_poly.type
_entity_poly.pdbx_seq_one_letter_code
_entity_poly.pdbx_strand_id
1 'polypeptide(L)'
;MGTRPRQPPDLRQREEGRLLAAVALVEQEEDEDEEEDSEEGSSGSGGSDSASRAEEGAKATKVPTFDVPYFRYIDEEESEGEGDGEEVWSSSRSLSSIEDDSSSDSVVSDRYVVVSGTPEKILEHLLSVLRLDNHQPLLDDFLLTYLVFMSTSDLCQALLGQYPFTSGCSEEGKEVLDRKRQVLHLVTQWTTLYRDFLREDEHVKLFMKTLYRFLLDDLYEYPTLEKEQKDLQKLLRMFSHTSKALSHQLSLKENVLPTRGTQRETREVLCHVYVSMDSYLSVRSLASVVAQGLLQEVAERLDVPLEELVLLAVTYPGEKLLLKPQDRLYSDSLTAVGRLHVCRKDLSEVMSPFTDNAELQQRSARMLSMNTWDVAVTLTNFDWSVFNSIHEQELVYFTFSRHASSGHTVALELLLQRCNEVQLWVMTEVLMCPTLCNRVQLIKKFIKIAAHCKAQRNLNSFFAIVMGLNTAAVSRLSQTWEKVPGKFKKLFLELEMLTDPSLNHKAYRDAFKKTKTPKIPFLPLLLKDITFIHEGNKTFLDNLVNFEKLHMIADTVRLIRHCQEDHMGGSPEVQAYVDYLHVIDNQQTLFELSHRLEPRV
;
A
#
# COMPACT_ATOMS: atom_id res chain seq x y z
N MET A 1 -33.96 -44.46 15.58
CA MET A 1 -32.76 -43.62 15.71
C MET A 1 -32.00 -43.73 14.40
N GLY A 2 -31.71 -42.63 13.70
CA GLY A 2 -30.97 -42.63 12.44
C GLY A 2 -29.71 -41.79 12.54
N THR A 3 -28.57 -42.37 12.19
CA THR A 3 -27.26 -41.70 12.24
C THR A 3 -27.08 -40.78 11.04
N ARG A 4 -26.83 -39.48 11.27
CA ARG A 4 -26.26 -38.61 10.22
C ARG A 4 -24.82 -39.06 9.92
N PRO A 5 -24.38 -39.09 8.66
CA PRO A 5 -22.96 -39.26 8.34
C PRO A 5 -22.16 -38.06 8.83
N ARG A 6 -20.92 -38.29 9.28
CA ARG A 6 -19.95 -37.20 9.48
C ARG A 6 -19.50 -36.70 8.10
N GLN A 7 -19.51 -35.39 7.88
CA GLN A 7 -18.78 -34.81 6.75
C GLN A 7 -17.26 -35.05 6.94
N PRO A 8 -16.49 -35.26 5.86
CA PRO A 8 -15.04 -35.26 5.95
C PRO A 8 -14.52 -33.86 6.31
N PRO A 9 -13.36 -33.74 6.98
CA PRO A 9 -12.75 -32.43 7.25
C PRO A 9 -12.39 -31.73 5.92
N ASP A 10 -12.57 -30.41 5.89
CA ASP A 10 -12.35 -29.59 4.69
C ASP A 10 -10.86 -29.60 4.29
N LEU A 11 -10.58 -29.92 3.03
CA LEU A 11 -9.24 -29.88 2.44
C LEU A 11 -8.61 -28.48 2.55
N ARG A 12 -9.43 -27.41 2.64
CA ARG A 12 -8.96 -26.02 2.77
C ARG A 12 -8.25 -25.76 4.10
N GLN A 13 -8.77 -26.30 5.22
CA GLN A 13 -8.06 -26.25 6.52
C GLN A 13 -6.75 -27.06 6.49
N ARG A 14 -6.64 -28.03 5.57
CA ARG A 14 -5.49 -28.91 5.43
C ARG A 14 -4.33 -28.31 4.65
N GLU A 15 -4.48 -27.14 4.01
CA GLU A 15 -3.38 -26.43 3.35
C GLU A 15 -2.83 -25.28 4.20
N GLU A 16 -3.68 -24.38 4.72
CA GLU A 16 -3.28 -23.39 5.73
C GLU A 16 -2.67 -24.09 6.96
N GLY A 17 -3.34 -25.13 7.45
CA GLY A 17 -2.83 -25.97 8.54
C GLY A 17 -1.62 -26.84 8.19
N ARG A 18 -1.30 -27.06 6.91
CA ARG A 18 -0.06 -27.76 6.49
C ARG A 18 1.12 -26.81 6.38
N LEU A 19 0.91 -25.55 6.04
CA LEU A 19 1.97 -24.52 6.13
C LEU A 19 2.29 -24.21 7.59
N LEU A 20 1.26 -24.00 8.43
CA LEU A 20 1.47 -23.83 9.87
C LEU A 20 2.05 -25.09 10.53
N ALA A 21 1.62 -26.29 10.16
CA ALA A 21 2.27 -27.52 10.64
C ALA A 21 3.68 -27.72 10.07
N ALA A 22 3.99 -27.26 8.85
CA ALA A 22 5.36 -27.32 8.33
C ALA A 22 6.29 -26.38 9.11
N VAL A 23 5.84 -25.16 9.42
CA VAL A 23 6.63 -24.23 10.25
C VAL A 23 6.71 -24.72 11.70
N ALA A 24 5.63 -25.26 12.27
CA ALA A 24 5.63 -25.81 13.63
C ALA A 24 6.45 -27.11 13.77
N LEU A 25 6.50 -27.98 12.75
CA LEU A 25 7.41 -29.12 12.72
C LEU A 25 8.86 -28.66 12.59
N VAL A 26 9.12 -27.66 11.74
CA VAL A 26 10.45 -27.05 11.61
C VAL A 26 10.88 -26.34 12.91
N GLU A 27 9.94 -25.75 13.67
CA GLU A 27 10.18 -25.17 14.99
C GLU A 27 10.44 -26.26 16.05
N GLN A 28 9.66 -27.35 16.08
CA GLN A 28 9.87 -28.47 17.00
C GLN A 28 11.16 -29.25 16.73
N GLU A 29 11.55 -29.41 15.46
CA GLU A 29 12.86 -29.97 15.11
C GLU A 29 14.02 -29.01 15.42
N GLU A 30 13.80 -27.69 15.49
CA GLU A 30 14.85 -26.73 15.88
C GLU A 30 15.12 -26.74 17.39
N ASP A 31 14.10 -26.95 18.22
CA ASP A 31 14.28 -27.21 19.66
C ASP A 31 15.09 -28.51 19.92
N GLU A 32 15.11 -29.45 18.97
CA GLU A 32 15.95 -30.67 19.02
C GLU A 32 17.35 -30.45 18.38
N ASP A 33 17.43 -29.74 17.24
CA ASP A 33 18.70 -29.41 16.55
C ASP A 33 19.62 -28.48 17.42
N GLU A 34 19.07 -27.55 18.21
CA GLU A 34 19.85 -26.55 18.97
C GLU A 34 20.53 -27.10 20.25
N GLU A 35 20.18 -28.29 20.76
CA GLU A 35 20.94 -28.92 21.86
C GLU A 35 22.31 -29.50 21.38
N GLU A 36 22.39 -30.02 20.15
CA GLU A 36 23.62 -30.66 19.64
C GLU A 36 24.70 -29.67 19.16
N ASP A 37 24.33 -28.50 18.63
CA ASP A 37 25.26 -27.52 18.03
C ASP A 37 26.08 -26.71 19.06
N SER A 38 26.02 -27.08 20.35
CA SER A 38 26.58 -26.29 21.47
C SER A 38 28.07 -26.54 21.78
N GLU A 39 28.72 -27.52 21.14
CA GLU A 39 30.14 -27.86 21.36
C GLU A 39 31.01 -27.81 20.08
N GLU A 40 31.44 -26.63 19.59
CA GLU A 40 32.80 -26.44 19.02
C GLU A 40 33.18 -24.99 18.60
N GLY A 41 34.49 -24.72 18.50
CA GLY A 41 35.06 -23.78 17.50
C GLY A 41 35.35 -22.32 17.92
N SER A 42 36.55 -22.03 18.42
CA SER A 42 37.00 -20.65 18.73
C SER A 42 38.03 -20.07 17.73
N SER A 43 37.82 -18.80 17.39
CA SER A 43 38.74 -17.73 16.90
C SER A 43 40.06 -18.04 16.17
N GLY A 44 40.29 -17.30 15.08
CA GLY A 44 41.62 -17.01 14.51
C GLY A 44 41.57 -15.70 13.70
N SER A 45 42.60 -14.86 13.78
CA SER A 45 42.61 -13.51 13.16
C SER A 45 43.98 -13.14 12.56
N GLY A 46 44.01 -12.14 11.66
CA GLY A 46 45.25 -11.44 11.32
C GLY A 46 45.29 -10.72 9.96
N GLY A 47 45.79 -9.47 9.97
CA GLY A 47 46.51 -8.84 8.85
C GLY A 47 45.72 -7.86 7.97
N SER A 48 46.30 -6.67 7.76
CA SER A 48 45.83 -5.60 6.87
C SER A 48 47.00 -4.99 6.08
N ASP A 49 46.73 -4.30 4.95
CA ASP A 49 47.08 -2.86 4.78
C ASP A 49 46.98 -2.30 3.33
N SER A 50 46.18 -1.23 3.22
CA SER A 50 46.40 0.02 2.45
C SER A 50 46.49 0.10 0.90
N ALA A 51 45.57 0.91 0.32
CA ALA A 51 45.76 2.08 -0.58
C ALA A 51 46.64 1.97 -1.87
N SER A 52 46.32 2.58 -3.03
CA SER A 52 45.28 3.53 -3.51
C SER A 52 45.25 3.46 -5.08
N ARG A 53 44.64 4.31 -5.94
CA ARG A 53 44.13 5.71 -5.93
C ARG A 53 43.09 5.93 -7.06
N ALA A 54 42.37 7.06 -7.03
CA ALA A 54 41.31 7.47 -7.97
C ALA A 54 41.76 8.20 -9.25
N GLU A 55 40.83 8.27 -10.23
CA GLU A 55 40.75 9.31 -11.28
C GLU A 55 39.25 9.66 -11.56
N GLU A 56 38.95 10.86 -12.05
CA GLU A 56 37.57 11.39 -12.16
C GLU A 56 37.02 11.39 -13.61
N GLY A 57 35.69 11.22 -13.76
CA GLY A 57 34.98 11.42 -15.04
C GLY A 57 33.58 11.98 -14.82
N ALA A 58 33.26 13.13 -15.43
CA ALA A 58 32.06 13.90 -15.09
C ALA A 58 31.07 14.09 -16.26
N LYS A 59 29.79 13.74 -16.03
CA LYS A 59 28.54 14.45 -16.43
C LYS A 59 27.34 13.51 -16.56
N ALA A 60 26.22 13.85 -15.92
CA ALA A 60 24.97 14.28 -16.59
C ALA A 60 23.80 14.26 -15.58
N THR A 61 23.17 15.40 -15.34
CA THR A 61 22.05 15.50 -14.39
C THR A 61 20.77 14.89 -14.98
N LYS A 62 20.19 13.91 -14.30
CA LYS A 62 18.79 13.48 -14.48
C LYS A 62 18.01 13.68 -13.18
N VAL A 63 16.74 14.01 -13.33
CA VAL A 63 15.80 14.31 -12.24
C VAL A 63 15.24 12.99 -11.68
N PRO A 64 14.91 12.87 -10.37
CA PRO A 64 14.52 11.59 -9.78
C PRO A 64 13.29 10.99 -10.45
N THR A 65 13.45 9.78 -10.98
CA THR A 65 12.36 8.89 -11.35
C THR A 65 12.13 7.94 -10.17
N PHE A 66 10.93 7.38 -10.02
CA PHE A 66 10.63 6.38 -8.99
C PHE A 66 11.26 5.03 -9.36
N ASP A 67 12.58 4.91 -9.21
CA ASP A 67 13.31 3.66 -9.33
C ASP A 67 12.94 2.72 -8.17
N VAL A 68 11.99 1.82 -8.39
CA VAL A 68 11.98 0.51 -7.71
C VAL A 68 13.02 -0.34 -8.43
N PRO A 69 14.23 -0.59 -7.86
CA PRO A 69 15.38 -1.01 -8.68
C PRO A 69 15.30 -2.39 -9.33
N TYR A 70 14.22 -3.14 -9.09
CA TYR A 70 14.01 -4.52 -9.54
C TYR A 70 12.75 -4.71 -10.41
N PHE A 71 12.22 -3.63 -11.01
CA PHE A 71 11.24 -3.69 -12.11
C PHE A 71 11.76 -3.02 -13.40
N ARG A 72 13.06 -3.17 -13.68
CA ARG A 72 13.54 -3.01 -15.07
C ARG A 72 13.07 -4.19 -15.91
N TYR A 73 12.48 -3.85 -17.06
CA TYR A 73 12.14 -4.68 -18.21
C TYR A 73 12.69 -6.11 -18.19
N ILE A 74 11.81 -7.08 -17.94
CA ILE A 74 11.97 -8.44 -18.46
C ILE A 74 11.33 -8.43 -19.85
N ASP A 75 12.05 -7.83 -20.81
CA ASP A 75 11.75 -7.79 -22.25
C ASP A 75 13.04 -7.40 -23.02
N GLU A 76 14.14 -8.13 -22.75
CA GLU A 76 15.37 -8.12 -23.55
C GLU A 76 15.79 -9.58 -23.86
N GLU A 77 14.96 -10.30 -24.60
CA GLU A 77 15.43 -11.40 -25.45
C GLU A 77 15.53 -10.91 -26.90
N GLU A 78 16.72 -11.01 -27.50
CA GLU A 78 16.97 -10.56 -28.88
C GLU A 78 16.29 -11.51 -29.88
N SER A 79 15.18 -11.07 -30.48
CA SER A 79 14.51 -11.78 -31.57
C SER A 79 14.58 -10.98 -32.88
N GLU A 80 15.70 -11.07 -33.59
CA GLU A 80 15.76 -10.69 -35.01
C GLU A 80 14.86 -11.62 -35.84
N GLY A 81 13.65 -11.17 -36.18
CA GLY A 81 12.70 -11.93 -36.97
C GLY A 81 11.58 -11.06 -37.56
N GLU A 82 11.65 -10.79 -38.87
CA GLU A 82 10.57 -10.15 -39.62
C GLU A 82 9.39 -11.11 -39.81
N GLY A 83 8.16 -10.69 -39.48
CA GLY A 83 6.94 -11.45 -39.78
C GLY A 83 5.67 -10.82 -39.22
N ASP A 84 4.77 -10.37 -40.09
CA ASP A 84 3.45 -9.86 -39.69
C ASP A 84 2.60 -10.96 -39.04
N GLY A 85 2.08 -10.70 -37.84
CA GLY A 85 1.19 -11.62 -37.11
C GLY A 85 0.36 -10.90 -36.04
N GLU A 86 -0.92 -10.67 -36.32
CA GLU A 86 -1.87 -10.08 -35.35
C GLU A 86 -2.31 -11.14 -34.31
N GLU A 87 -1.49 -11.35 -33.26
CA GLU A 87 -1.91 -12.19 -32.13
C GLU A 87 -2.94 -11.46 -31.25
N VAL A 88 -4.22 -11.68 -31.56
CA VAL A 88 -5.36 -11.16 -30.79
C VAL A 88 -5.38 -11.79 -29.39
N TRP A 89 -5.03 -10.99 -28.38
CA TRP A 89 -5.09 -11.39 -26.97
C TRP A 89 -6.53 -11.81 -26.61
N SER A 90 -6.74 -13.12 -26.48
CA SER A 90 -8.06 -13.67 -26.15
C SER A 90 -8.44 -13.34 -24.71
N SER A 91 -9.55 -12.61 -24.55
CA SER A 91 -10.02 -12.08 -23.27
C SER A 91 -10.10 -13.16 -22.16
N SER A 92 -9.26 -13.00 -21.15
CA SER A 92 -9.29 -13.81 -19.94
C SER A 92 -10.38 -13.27 -19.01
N ARG A 93 -11.45 -14.05 -18.83
CA ARG A 93 -12.68 -13.66 -18.10
C ARG A 93 -12.38 -13.05 -16.72
N SER A 94 -13.12 -11.98 -16.41
CA SER A 94 -12.96 -11.12 -15.23
C SER A 94 -12.84 -11.88 -13.91
N LEU A 95 -12.04 -11.34 -12.99
CA LEU A 95 -11.75 -12.00 -11.71
C LEU A 95 -12.92 -12.00 -10.71
N SER A 96 -14.01 -11.31 -11.03
CA SER A 96 -15.11 -10.84 -10.17
C SER A 96 -16.40 -11.69 -10.18
N SER A 97 -16.46 -12.81 -10.90
CA SER A 97 -17.63 -13.71 -10.86
C SER A 97 -17.64 -14.60 -9.60
N ILE A 98 -18.25 -14.11 -8.52
CA ILE A 98 -18.60 -14.92 -7.33
C ILE A 98 -20.13 -15.03 -7.26
N GLU A 99 -20.67 -16.14 -7.76
CA GLU A 99 -22.01 -16.61 -7.45
C GLU A 99 -21.91 -18.12 -7.13
N ASP A 100 -22.50 -18.56 -6.01
CA ASP A 100 -22.54 -19.98 -5.63
C ASP A 100 -23.56 -20.72 -6.50
N ASP A 101 -23.12 -21.77 -7.19
CA ASP A 101 -23.92 -22.52 -8.16
C ASP A 101 -25.07 -23.28 -7.46
N SER A 102 -26.26 -22.68 -7.50
CA SER A 102 -27.51 -23.29 -7.03
C SER A 102 -28.63 -23.08 -8.06
N SER A 103 -29.15 -24.20 -8.57
CA SER A 103 -29.95 -24.21 -9.79
C SER A 103 -31.34 -23.57 -9.63
N SER A 104 -31.55 -22.44 -10.29
CA SER A 104 -32.87 -21.85 -10.54
C SER A 104 -32.89 -21.19 -11.91
N ASP A 105 -33.50 -21.87 -12.89
CA ASP A 105 -33.61 -21.41 -14.27
C ASP A 105 -34.38 -20.08 -14.35
N SER A 106 -33.69 -18.98 -14.67
CA SER A 106 -34.29 -17.66 -14.85
C SER A 106 -33.62 -16.92 -16.00
N VAL A 107 -34.45 -16.50 -16.96
CA VAL A 107 -34.04 -15.97 -18.26
C VAL A 107 -33.08 -14.79 -18.10
N VAL A 108 -31.85 -14.96 -18.59
CA VAL A 108 -30.87 -13.88 -18.68
C VAL A 108 -31.41 -12.79 -19.59
N SER A 109 -31.73 -11.63 -19.03
CA SER A 109 -32.07 -10.44 -19.79
C SER A 109 -30.79 -9.80 -20.30
N ASP A 110 -30.59 -9.83 -21.63
CA ASP A 110 -29.54 -9.08 -22.32
C ASP A 110 -29.71 -7.58 -22.02
N ARG A 111 -28.94 -7.10 -21.05
CA ARG A 111 -28.85 -5.68 -20.72
C ARG A 111 -27.77 -5.06 -21.58
N TYR A 112 -28.13 -4.06 -22.38
CA TYR A 112 -27.17 -3.25 -23.13
C TYR A 112 -26.07 -2.74 -22.21
N VAL A 113 -24.84 -3.19 -22.44
CA VAL A 113 -23.64 -2.68 -21.77
C VAL A 113 -23.25 -1.36 -22.44
N VAL A 114 -22.96 -0.33 -21.63
CA VAL A 114 -22.38 0.91 -22.15
C VAL A 114 -20.95 0.59 -22.59
N VAL A 115 -20.68 0.63 -23.91
CA VAL A 115 -19.33 0.47 -24.46
C VAL A 115 -18.64 1.83 -24.59
N SER A 116 -19.35 2.83 -25.11
CA SER A 116 -18.84 4.20 -25.20
C SER A 116 -19.95 5.26 -25.27
N GLY A 117 -19.61 6.51 -24.88
CA GLY A 117 -20.49 7.67 -24.98
C GLY A 117 -19.79 8.97 -24.57
N THR A 118 -20.45 10.12 -24.71
CA THR A 118 -19.95 11.37 -24.09
C THR A 118 -20.19 11.33 -22.58
N PRO A 119 -19.43 12.07 -21.75
CA PRO A 119 -19.61 12.08 -20.29
C PRO A 119 -21.06 12.38 -19.86
N GLU A 120 -21.73 13.30 -20.56
CA GLU A 120 -23.11 13.71 -20.30
C GLU A 120 -24.10 12.60 -20.69
N LYS A 121 -23.87 11.92 -21.82
CA LYS A 121 -24.74 10.81 -22.26
C LYS A 121 -24.57 9.56 -21.41
N ILE A 122 -23.37 9.31 -20.90
CA ILE A 122 -23.11 8.28 -19.88
C ILE A 122 -23.86 8.63 -18.59
N LEU A 123 -23.78 9.88 -18.12
CA LEU A 123 -24.52 10.33 -16.93
C LEU A 123 -26.05 10.28 -17.12
N GLU A 124 -26.57 10.70 -18.27
CA GLU A 124 -28.00 10.60 -18.59
C GLU A 124 -28.50 9.15 -18.60
N HIS A 125 -27.72 8.24 -19.18
CA HIS A 125 -28.02 6.81 -19.25
C HIS A 125 -27.96 6.17 -17.86
N LEU A 126 -26.90 6.44 -17.08
CA LEU A 126 -26.79 6.05 -15.66
C LEU A 126 -28.05 6.45 -14.91
N LEU A 127 -28.36 7.76 -14.91
CA LEU A 127 -29.56 8.27 -14.23
C LEU A 127 -30.84 7.58 -14.74
N SER A 128 -30.97 7.24 -16.02
CA SER A 128 -32.16 6.51 -16.53
C SER A 128 -32.24 5.04 -16.10
N VAL A 129 -31.09 4.40 -15.84
CA VAL A 129 -31.00 2.99 -15.42
C VAL A 129 -31.01 2.83 -13.89
N LEU A 130 -30.69 3.89 -13.14
CA LEU A 130 -30.69 3.90 -11.67
C LEU A 130 -32.06 3.50 -11.09
N ARG A 131 -32.06 2.33 -10.45
CA ARG A 131 -33.14 1.83 -9.57
C ARG A 131 -32.68 2.05 -8.14
N LEU A 132 -33.48 2.79 -7.37
CA LEU A 132 -33.10 3.29 -6.03
C LEU A 132 -32.87 2.19 -4.97
N ASP A 133 -33.29 0.96 -5.25
CA ASP A 133 -33.32 -0.16 -4.30
C ASP A 133 -32.14 -1.15 -4.42
N ASN A 134 -31.31 -1.08 -5.47
CA ASN A 134 -30.25 -2.04 -5.75
C ASN A 134 -28.89 -1.37 -6.01
N HIS A 135 -27.80 -1.96 -5.50
CA HIS A 135 -26.45 -1.65 -5.97
C HIS A 135 -26.35 -1.93 -7.48
N GLN A 136 -25.80 -0.99 -8.24
CA GLN A 136 -25.57 -1.13 -9.68
C GLN A 136 -24.06 -1.05 -9.96
N PRO A 137 -23.45 -2.08 -10.59
CA PRO A 137 -22.02 -2.05 -10.90
C PRO A 137 -21.68 -0.86 -11.81
N LEU A 138 -22.54 -0.55 -12.79
CA LEU A 138 -22.37 0.61 -13.69
C LEU A 138 -22.24 1.95 -12.95
N LEU A 139 -22.95 2.13 -11.82
CA LEU A 139 -22.82 3.32 -10.98
C LEU A 139 -21.48 3.33 -10.25
N ASP A 140 -21.09 2.22 -9.63
CA ASP A 140 -19.82 2.11 -8.90
C ASP A 140 -18.64 2.27 -9.87
N ASP A 141 -18.70 1.69 -11.07
CA ASP A 141 -17.72 1.86 -12.15
C ASP A 141 -17.54 3.35 -12.52
N PHE A 142 -18.64 4.06 -12.76
CA PHE A 142 -18.60 5.49 -13.07
C PHE A 142 -18.06 6.32 -11.89
N LEU A 143 -18.55 6.07 -10.67
CA LEU A 143 -18.12 6.82 -9.49
C LEU A 143 -16.66 6.53 -9.11
N LEU A 144 -16.16 5.32 -9.35
CA LEU A 144 -14.77 4.95 -9.10
C LEU A 144 -13.80 5.54 -10.13
N THR A 145 -14.26 5.91 -11.32
CA THR A 145 -13.39 6.20 -12.47
C THR A 145 -13.67 7.51 -13.21
N TYR A 146 -14.66 8.33 -12.82
CA TYR A 146 -14.96 9.56 -13.58
C TYR A 146 -13.75 10.49 -13.76
N LEU A 147 -12.86 10.55 -12.77
CA LEU A 147 -11.59 11.29 -12.79
C LEU A 147 -10.65 10.92 -13.95
N VAL A 148 -10.87 9.78 -14.60
CA VAL A 148 -10.13 9.32 -15.79
C VAL A 148 -10.52 10.11 -17.05
N PHE A 149 -11.73 10.68 -17.11
CA PHE A 149 -12.28 11.31 -18.31
C PHE A 149 -13.04 12.64 -18.08
N MET A 150 -13.30 13.03 -16.83
CA MET A 150 -14.11 14.19 -16.44
C MET A 150 -13.61 14.77 -15.12
N SER A 151 -13.54 16.10 -14.98
CA SER A 151 -13.14 16.69 -13.68
C SER A 151 -14.30 16.71 -12.68
N THR A 152 -13.97 16.84 -11.40
CA THR A 152 -14.96 17.07 -10.32
C THR A 152 -15.84 18.31 -10.58
N SER A 153 -15.29 19.36 -11.22
CA SER A 153 -16.05 20.56 -11.59
C SER A 153 -17.08 20.25 -12.69
N ASP A 154 -16.67 19.50 -13.71
CA ASP A 154 -17.53 19.15 -14.84
C ASP A 154 -18.66 18.20 -14.40
N LEU A 155 -18.36 17.24 -13.52
CA LEU A 155 -19.36 16.36 -12.91
C LEU A 155 -20.38 17.17 -12.08
N CYS A 156 -19.91 18.14 -11.28
CA CYS A 156 -20.79 19.05 -10.54
C CYS A 156 -21.71 19.86 -11.48
N GLN A 157 -21.18 20.37 -12.60
CA GLN A 157 -21.96 21.12 -13.58
C GLN A 157 -22.98 20.23 -14.30
N ALA A 158 -22.58 19.02 -14.73
CA ALA A 158 -23.46 18.07 -15.38
C ALA A 158 -24.62 17.63 -14.47
N LEU A 159 -24.35 17.37 -13.19
CA LEU A 159 -25.38 17.06 -12.19
C LEU A 159 -26.32 18.25 -11.91
N LEU A 160 -25.81 19.48 -11.87
CA LEU A 160 -26.65 20.69 -11.79
C LEU A 160 -27.47 20.95 -13.07
N GLY A 161 -27.06 20.42 -14.22
CA GLY A 161 -27.88 20.44 -15.44
C GLY A 161 -29.02 19.40 -15.42
N GLN A 162 -28.85 18.29 -14.70
CA GLN A 162 -29.83 17.19 -14.63
C GLN A 162 -30.84 17.33 -13.48
N TYR A 163 -30.62 18.21 -12.50
CA TYR A 163 -31.50 18.39 -11.34
C TYR A 163 -32.73 19.33 -11.54
N PRO A 164 -32.60 20.52 -12.16
CA PRO A 164 -33.73 21.37 -12.54
C PRO A 164 -34.37 20.83 -13.83
N PHE A 165 -34.74 19.56 -13.82
CA PHE A 165 -35.32 18.84 -14.95
C PHE A 165 -36.77 19.28 -15.18
N THR A 166 -37.02 20.00 -16.28
CA THR A 166 -38.36 20.30 -16.79
C THR A 166 -38.68 19.44 -18.00
N SER A 167 -39.66 18.56 -17.88
CA SER A 167 -40.21 17.79 -19.01
C SER A 167 -41.25 18.63 -19.78
N GLY A 168 -41.76 18.15 -20.92
CA GLY A 168 -42.53 18.94 -21.89
C GLY A 168 -43.92 18.44 -22.32
N CYS A 169 -44.51 17.40 -21.70
CA CYS A 169 -45.81 16.79 -22.06
C CYS A 169 -46.62 16.18 -20.88
N SER A 170 -47.10 17.01 -19.96
CA SER A 170 -48.29 16.85 -19.08
C SER A 170 -48.51 15.64 -18.13
N GLU A 171 -47.91 14.45 -18.30
CA GLU A 171 -48.07 13.30 -17.37
C GLU A 171 -46.95 13.22 -16.29
N GLU A 172 -46.31 14.36 -16.00
CA GLU A 172 -44.85 14.39 -15.80
C GLU A 172 -44.36 14.37 -14.36
N GLY A 173 -45.19 14.82 -13.40
CA GLY A 173 -44.76 15.10 -12.04
C GLY A 173 -44.13 13.91 -11.31
N LYS A 174 -44.46 12.68 -11.73
CA LYS A 174 -43.80 11.48 -11.21
C LYS A 174 -42.41 11.27 -11.83
N GLU A 175 -42.27 11.37 -13.14
CA GLU A 175 -40.98 11.16 -13.82
C GLU A 175 -39.97 12.25 -13.46
N VAL A 176 -40.43 13.50 -13.32
CA VAL A 176 -39.63 14.62 -12.80
C VAL A 176 -39.15 14.35 -11.36
N LEU A 177 -40.04 13.87 -10.48
CA LEU A 177 -39.69 13.51 -9.10
C LEU A 177 -38.70 12.34 -9.04
N ASP A 178 -38.92 11.28 -9.80
CA ASP A 178 -38.05 10.11 -9.82
C ASP A 178 -36.66 10.46 -10.41
N ARG A 179 -36.58 11.36 -11.42
CA ARG A 179 -35.31 11.92 -11.93
C ARG A 179 -34.56 12.75 -10.88
N LYS A 180 -35.27 13.62 -10.14
CA LYS A 180 -34.69 14.37 -9.00
C LYS A 180 -34.12 13.42 -7.94
N ARG A 181 -34.85 12.35 -7.60
CA ARG A 181 -34.37 11.29 -6.69
C ARG A 181 -33.11 10.58 -7.19
N GLN A 182 -33.05 10.23 -8.48
CA GLN A 182 -31.89 9.57 -9.07
C GLN A 182 -30.62 10.44 -8.97
N VAL A 183 -30.74 11.75 -9.22
CA VAL A 183 -29.61 12.69 -9.06
C VAL A 183 -29.19 12.83 -7.58
N LEU A 184 -30.14 12.95 -6.66
CA LEU A 184 -29.85 13.03 -5.22
C LEU A 184 -29.18 11.74 -4.72
N HIS A 185 -29.68 10.57 -5.13
CA HIS A 185 -29.08 9.28 -4.79
C HIS A 185 -27.65 9.18 -5.32
N LEU A 186 -27.39 9.53 -6.58
CA LEU A 186 -26.04 9.54 -7.16
C LEU A 186 -25.10 10.44 -6.36
N VAL A 187 -25.53 11.66 -6.01
CA VAL A 187 -24.75 12.59 -5.18
C VAL A 187 -24.49 12.03 -3.78
N THR A 188 -25.47 11.37 -3.16
CA THR A 188 -25.29 10.69 -1.87
C THR A 188 -24.30 9.54 -1.97
N GLN A 189 -24.32 8.71 -3.02
CA GLN A 189 -23.33 7.65 -3.21
C GLN A 189 -21.93 8.24 -3.45
N TRP A 190 -21.80 9.19 -4.37
CA TRP A 190 -20.54 9.86 -4.72
C TRP A 190 -19.85 10.51 -3.51
N THR A 191 -20.59 11.29 -2.72
CA THR A 191 -20.04 11.95 -1.51
C THR A 191 -19.79 10.97 -0.36
N THR A 192 -20.51 9.84 -0.30
CA THR A 192 -20.28 8.75 0.67
C THR A 192 -19.08 7.89 0.29
N LEU A 193 -18.80 7.76 -1.01
CA LEU A 193 -17.65 7.07 -1.58
C LEU A 193 -16.38 7.89 -1.31
N TYR A 194 -16.31 9.14 -1.75
CA TYR A 194 -15.07 9.93 -1.65
C TYR A 194 -14.79 10.56 -0.27
N ARG A 195 -15.82 10.68 0.61
CA ARG A 195 -15.74 11.20 1.99
C ARG A 195 -14.83 12.42 2.20
N ASP A 196 -13.57 12.16 2.54
CA ASP A 196 -12.57 13.13 2.98
C ASP A 196 -11.79 13.76 1.81
N PHE A 197 -11.80 13.15 0.61
CA PHE A 197 -11.14 13.67 -0.59
C PHE A 197 -11.82 14.97 -1.05
N LEU A 198 -13.14 14.94 -1.25
CA LEU A 198 -13.91 16.10 -1.72
C LEU A 198 -14.07 17.20 -0.65
N ARG A 199 -13.75 16.95 0.63
CA ARG A 199 -14.07 17.88 1.73
C ARG A 199 -13.47 19.27 1.54
N GLU A 200 -12.29 19.41 0.92
CA GLU A 200 -11.69 20.73 0.68
C GLU A 200 -12.03 21.39 -0.66
N ASP A 201 -12.64 20.69 -1.62
CA ASP A 201 -12.90 21.26 -2.95
C ASP A 201 -14.00 22.33 -2.91
N GLU A 202 -13.65 23.58 -3.25
CA GLU A 202 -14.58 24.71 -3.28
C GLU A 202 -15.66 24.57 -4.36
N HIS A 203 -15.41 23.85 -5.45
CA HIS A 203 -16.44 23.55 -6.45
C HIS A 203 -17.50 22.62 -5.85
N VAL A 204 -17.09 21.59 -5.09
CA VAL A 204 -18.01 20.68 -4.39
C VAL A 204 -18.76 21.41 -3.28
N LYS A 205 -18.07 22.26 -2.50
CA LYS A 205 -18.71 23.12 -1.47
C LYS A 205 -19.75 24.06 -2.09
N LEU A 206 -19.54 24.57 -3.31
CA LEU A 206 -20.50 25.43 -4.03
C LEU A 206 -21.65 24.63 -4.66
N PHE A 207 -21.34 23.48 -5.26
CA PHE A 207 -22.29 22.51 -5.81
C PHE A 207 -23.30 22.06 -4.76
N MET A 208 -22.83 21.55 -3.62
CA MET A 208 -23.68 21.03 -2.55
C MET A 208 -24.62 22.11 -1.97
N LYS A 209 -24.14 23.36 -1.84
CA LYS A 209 -24.98 24.50 -1.43
C LYS A 209 -26.06 24.85 -2.47
N THR A 210 -25.71 24.76 -3.76
CA THR A 210 -26.62 25.08 -4.87
C THR A 210 -27.71 24.02 -5.01
N LEU A 211 -27.32 22.73 -5.01
CA LEU A 211 -28.24 21.59 -5.04
C LEU A 211 -29.18 21.58 -3.82
N TYR A 212 -28.66 21.82 -2.62
CA TYR A 212 -29.48 21.90 -1.41
C TYR A 212 -30.50 23.05 -1.45
N ARG A 213 -30.19 24.18 -2.11
CA ARG A 213 -31.16 25.25 -2.32
C ARG A 213 -32.28 24.83 -3.27
N PHE A 214 -31.96 24.25 -4.43
CA PHE A 214 -32.98 23.75 -5.35
C PHE A 214 -33.88 22.68 -4.70
N LEU A 215 -33.32 21.81 -3.84
CA LEU A 215 -34.08 20.84 -3.06
C LEU A 215 -35.03 21.48 -2.03
N LEU A 216 -34.65 22.62 -1.43
CA LEU A 216 -35.56 23.38 -0.56
C LEU A 216 -36.69 24.05 -1.35
N ASP A 217 -36.40 24.55 -2.56
CA ASP A 217 -37.39 25.14 -3.46
C ASP A 217 -38.39 24.05 -3.95
N ASP A 218 -37.89 22.88 -4.38
CA ASP A 218 -38.68 21.72 -4.82
C ASP A 218 -39.59 21.15 -3.72
N LEU A 219 -39.21 21.24 -2.44
CA LEU A 219 -39.98 20.64 -1.32
C LEU A 219 -41.39 21.23 -1.15
N TYR A 220 -41.66 22.40 -1.71
CA TYR A 220 -43.01 22.97 -1.76
C TYR A 220 -43.95 22.20 -2.70
N GLU A 221 -43.43 21.72 -3.83
CA GLU A 221 -44.16 20.97 -4.84
C GLU A 221 -44.09 19.44 -4.58
N TYR A 222 -42.97 18.96 -4.04
CA TYR A 222 -42.67 17.55 -3.78
C TYR A 222 -42.31 17.25 -2.32
N PRO A 223 -43.26 17.34 -1.35
CA PRO A 223 -42.98 17.07 0.07
C PRO A 223 -42.39 15.68 0.37
N THR A 224 -42.51 14.71 -0.54
CA THR A 224 -41.95 13.36 -0.37
C THR A 224 -40.42 13.29 -0.52
N LEU A 225 -39.74 14.41 -0.79
CA LEU A 225 -38.28 14.54 -0.78
C LEU A 225 -37.68 14.83 0.62
N GLU A 226 -38.50 14.81 1.68
CA GLU A 226 -38.08 15.14 3.05
C GLU A 226 -36.98 14.21 3.60
N LYS A 227 -36.88 12.98 3.11
CA LYS A 227 -35.80 12.04 3.46
C LYS A 227 -34.48 12.48 2.82
N GLU A 228 -34.51 12.68 1.51
CA GLU A 228 -33.39 13.09 0.68
C GLU A 228 -32.84 14.46 1.12
N GLN A 229 -33.70 15.36 1.60
CA GLN A 229 -33.28 16.62 2.23
C GLN A 229 -32.51 16.40 3.55
N LYS A 230 -32.93 15.47 4.40
CA LYS A 230 -32.22 15.15 5.67
C LYS A 230 -30.87 14.51 5.38
N ASP A 231 -30.81 13.60 4.41
CA ASP A 231 -29.57 12.96 3.97
C ASP A 231 -28.59 13.98 3.35
N LEU A 232 -29.07 14.87 2.45
CA LEU A 232 -28.23 15.93 1.88
C LEU A 232 -27.82 16.99 2.92
N GLN A 233 -28.68 17.31 3.90
CA GLN A 233 -28.33 18.20 5.01
C GLN A 233 -27.23 17.59 5.89
N LYS A 234 -27.30 16.28 6.17
CA LYS A 234 -26.26 15.55 6.92
C LYS A 234 -24.93 15.62 6.19
N LEU A 235 -24.92 15.39 4.87
CA LEU A 235 -23.73 15.52 4.03
C LEU A 235 -23.17 16.94 4.06
N LEU A 236 -24.00 17.96 3.81
CA LEU A 236 -23.59 19.37 3.78
C LEU A 236 -22.93 19.84 5.08
N ARG A 237 -23.37 19.33 6.24
CA ARG A 237 -22.71 19.61 7.54
C ARG A 237 -21.24 19.17 7.53
N MET A 238 -20.92 18.00 6.97
CA MET A 238 -19.54 17.48 6.88
C MET A 238 -18.56 18.38 6.10
N PHE A 239 -19.07 19.15 5.13
CA PHE A 239 -18.30 20.13 4.35
C PHE A 239 -18.21 21.52 5.04
N SER A 240 -18.99 21.76 6.10
CA SER A 240 -19.15 23.09 6.72
C SER A 240 -18.23 23.37 7.92
N HIS A 241 -17.68 22.33 8.56
CA HIS A 241 -16.98 22.43 9.85
C HIS A 241 -15.60 23.14 9.79
N THR A 242 -15.14 23.57 8.62
CA THR A 242 -13.96 24.43 8.46
C THR A 242 -14.21 25.89 8.89
N SER A 243 -15.47 26.33 9.02
CA SER A 243 -15.82 27.69 9.48
C SER A 243 -16.16 27.75 10.98
N LYS A 244 -15.20 28.15 11.80
CA LYS A 244 -15.41 28.45 13.24
C LYS A 244 -16.39 29.62 13.48
N ALA A 245 -16.69 30.43 12.46
CA ALA A 245 -17.49 31.65 12.61
C ALA A 245 -19.01 31.42 12.75
N LEU A 246 -19.55 30.31 12.20
CA LEU A 246 -21.01 30.10 12.12
C LEU A 246 -21.59 29.16 13.19
N SER A 247 -20.76 28.33 13.83
CA SER A 247 -21.25 27.37 14.85
C SER A 247 -21.82 28.05 16.10
N HIS A 248 -21.40 29.28 16.40
CA HIS A 248 -21.78 30.00 17.63
C HIS A 248 -23.23 30.46 17.73
N GLN A 249 -24.05 30.33 16.68
CA GLN A 249 -25.49 30.64 16.74
C GLN A 249 -26.42 29.42 16.78
N LEU A 250 -25.93 28.20 16.51
CA LEU A 250 -26.78 27.02 16.27
C LEU A 250 -26.29 25.70 16.89
N SER A 251 -25.82 25.71 18.14
CA SER A 251 -26.04 24.58 19.07
C SER A 251 -25.78 24.96 20.53
N LEU A 252 -26.66 24.50 21.43
CA LEU A 252 -26.40 24.39 22.86
C LEU A 252 -26.39 22.90 23.22
N LYS A 253 -25.22 22.41 23.68
CA LYS A 253 -24.89 21.00 23.98
C LYS A 253 -24.90 20.06 22.77
N GLU A 254 -23.71 19.73 22.29
CA GLU A 254 -23.34 18.33 22.03
C GLU A 254 -21.82 18.16 22.15
N ASN A 255 -21.36 17.06 22.76
CA ASN A 255 -19.94 16.75 22.89
C ASN A 255 -19.48 16.01 21.63
N VAL A 256 -18.61 16.63 20.83
CA VAL A 256 -18.10 16.05 19.58
C VAL A 256 -16.56 16.12 19.54
N LEU A 257 -15.92 15.06 19.07
CA LEU A 257 -14.46 14.96 18.97
C LEU A 257 -13.88 15.99 17.96
N PRO A 258 -12.65 16.49 18.19
CA PRO A 258 -12.04 17.53 17.36
C PRO A 258 -11.76 17.03 15.93
N THR A 259 -12.21 17.78 14.93
CA THR A 259 -12.16 17.40 13.50
C THR A 259 -11.10 18.17 12.70
N ARG A 260 -10.47 17.47 11.76
CA ARG A 260 -9.51 17.87 10.71
C ARG A 260 -8.25 18.67 11.04
N GLY A 261 -8.30 19.68 11.90
CA GLY A 261 -7.06 20.31 12.40
C GLY A 261 -6.15 19.26 13.05
N THR A 262 -6.78 18.35 13.79
CA THR A 262 -6.21 17.14 14.38
C THR A 262 -5.84 16.04 13.38
N GLN A 263 -6.58 15.82 12.27
CA GLN A 263 -6.26 14.71 11.34
C GLN A 263 -4.89 14.89 10.64
N ARG A 264 -4.47 16.12 10.33
CA ARG A 264 -3.09 16.36 9.84
C ARG A 264 -2.05 16.01 10.90
N GLU A 265 -2.37 16.20 12.18
CA GLU A 265 -1.47 15.92 13.30
C GLU A 265 -1.46 14.43 13.71
N THR A 266 -2.53 13.68 13.44
CA THR A 266 -2.63 12.22 13.68
C THR A 266 -2.34 11.35 12.44
N ARG A 267 -1.82 11.92 11.35
CA ARG A 267 -1.38 11.16 10.16
C ARG A 267 -0.11 10.38 10.51
N GLU A 268 -0.09 9.07 10.31
CA GLU A 268 1.14 8.27 10.40
C GLU A 268 2.07 8.51 9.20
N VAL A 269 3.38 8.42 9.45
CA VAL A 269 4.48 8.53 8.49
C VAL A 269 5.64 7.62 8.91
N LEU A 270 6.47 7.23 7.94
CA LEU A 270 7.75 6.56 8.18
C LEU A 270 8.87 7.60 8.06
N CYS A 271 9.51 7.92 9.19
CA CYS A 271 10.60 8.88 9.28
C CYS A 271 11.93 8.16 9.02
N HIS A 272 12.59 8.44 7.89
CA HIS A 272 13.95 7.95 7.62
C HIS A 272 14.99 8.88 8.27
N VAL A 273 15.68 8.38 9.29
CA VAL A 273 16.79 9.10 9.94
C VAL A 273 18.11 8.40 9.61
N TYR A 274 18.87 9.01 8.71
CA TYR A 274 20.16 8.51 8.24
C TYR A 274 21.20 8.55 9.37
N VAL A 275 21.76 7.38 9.70
CA VAL A 275 22.79 7.18 10.75
C VAL A 275 24.20 7.17 10.15
N SER A 276 24.29 6.93 8.83
CA SER A 276 25.48 7.11 7.99
C SER A 276 25.05 7.61 6.59
N MET A 277 25.98 7.74 5.65
CA MET A 277 25.66 8.18 4.27
C MET A 277 24.74 7.21 3.49
N ASP A 278 24.86 5.90 3.77
CA ASP A 278 24.21 4.81 3.02
C ASP A 278 23.12 4.08 3.82
N SER A 279 22.82 4.52 5.06
CA SER A 279 21.90 3.78 5.93
C SER A 279 21.11 4.67 6.88
N TYR A 280 19.88 4.24 7.15
CA TYR A 280 18.92 4.93 8.01
C TYR A 280 18.17 3.98 8.95
N LEU A 281 17.70 4.54 10.06
CA LEU A 281 16.61 3.99 10.85
C LEU A 281 15.30 4.48 10.26
N SER A 282 14.41 3.57 9.86
CA SER A 282 13.00 3.91 9.62
C SER A 282 12.27 3.86 10.94
N VAL A 283 11.54 4.93 11.24
CA VAL A 283 10.82 5.15 12.50
C VAL A 283 9.34 5.38 12.19
N ARG A 284 8.44 4.57 12.73
CA ARG A 284 7.01 4.89 12.74
C ARG A 284 6.76 6.15 13.56
N SER A 285 6.10 7.16 13.00
CA SER A 285 5.76 8.36 13.76
C SER A 285 4.51 9.07 13.23
N LEU A 286 4.09 10.13 13.94
CA LEU A 286 3.03 11.03 13.49
C LEU A 286 3.64 12.20 12.71
N ALA A 287 2.94 12.73 11.70
CA ALA A 287 3.37 13.89 10.93
C ALA A 287 3.53 15.18 11.79
N SER A 288 2.93 15.21 12.98
CA SER A 288 3.11 16.27 13.98
C SER A 288 4.39 16.14 14.84
N VAL A 289 5.21 15.09 14.65
CA VAL A 289 6.41 14.83 15.46
C VAL A 289 7.37 16.01 15.46
N VAL A 290 7.84 16.34 16.67
CA VAL A 290 8.88 17.35 16.91
C VAL A 290 10.26 16.68 16.91
N ALA A 291 11.28 17.40 16.45
CA ALA A 291 12.64 16.88 16.30
C ALA A 291 13.18 16.20 17.58
N GLN A 292 12.85 16.70 18.78
CA GLN A 292 13.24 16.09 20.05
C GLN A 292 12.66 14.69 20.26
N GLY A 293 11.41 14.44 19.89
CA GLY A 293 10.76 13.14 20.08
C GLY A 293 11.35 12.07 19.17
N LEU A 294 11.59 12.43 17.90
CA LEU A 294 12.28 11.54 16.96
C LEU A 294 13.75 11.29 17.36
N LEU A 295 14.44 12.32 17.87
CA LEU A 295 15.83 12.19 18.32
C LEU A 295 15.96 11.32 19.58
N GLN A 296 15.01 11.41 20.53
CA GLN A 296 14.97 10.53 21.71
C GLN A 296 14.80 9.06 21.28
N GLU A 297 13.81 8.77 20.44
CA GLU A 297 13.58 7.40 19.95
C GLU A 297 14.81 6.86 19.21
N VAL A 298 15.42 7.65 18.32
CA VAL A 298 16.66 7.27 17.63
C VAL A 298 17.83 7.03 18.61
N ALA A 299 17.96 7.83 19.66
CA ALA A 299 18.97 7.63 20.71
C ALA A 299 18.77 6.29 21.45
N GLU A 300 17.53 6.00 21.85
CA GLU A 300 17.15 4.74 22.53
C GLU A 300 17.38 3.50 21.66
N ARG A 301 17.20 3.59 20.33
CA ARG A 301 17.49 2.46 19.40
C ARG A 301 18.98 2.26 19.12
N LEU A 302 19.77 3.33 19.14
CA LEU A 302 21.22 3.28 18.91
C LEU A 302 22.03 2.95 20.18
N ASP A 303 21.42 2.95 21.36
CA ASP A 303 22.09 2.78 22.67
C ASP A 303 23.14 3.89 22.92
N VAL A 304 22.85 5.11 22.44
CA VAL A 304 23.72 6.30 22.55
C VAL A 304 23.00 7.37 23.38
N PRO A 305 23.66 8.05 24.34
CA PRO A 305 23.03 9.10 25.13
C PRO A 305 22.44 10.23 24.27
N LEU A 306 21.22 10.66 24.59
CA LEU A 306 20.54 11.77 23.91
C LEU A 306 21.35 13.08 24.03
N GLU A 307 22.15 13.22 25.08
CA GLU A 307 23.07 14.33 25.28
C GLU A 307 24.25 14.34 24.30
N GLU A 308 24.52 13.29 23.54
CA GLU A 308 25.56 13.26 22.52
C GLU A 308 25.05 13.55 21.10
N LEU A 309 23.76 13.36 20.84
CA LEU A 309 23.19 13.40 19.48
C LEU A 309 22.56 14.75 19.11
N VAL A 310 22.47 14.99 17.80
CA VAL A 310 21.74 16.10 17.16
C VAL A 310 21.06 15.64 15.88
N LEU A 311 19.91 16.25 15.55
CA LEU A 311 19.18 16.00 14.30
C LEU A 311 19.45 17.12 13.28
N LEU A 312 19.79 16.74 12.05
CA LEU A 312 20.13 17.62 10.93
C LEU A 312 19.17 17.36 9.76
N ALA A 313 18.58 18.42 9.22
CA ALA A 313 17.89 18.37 7.93
C ALA A 313 18.87 18.70 6.80
N VAL A 314 19.04 17.80 5.85
CA VAL A 314 19.75 18.05 4.60
C VAL A 314 18.70 18.42 3.55
N THR A 315 18.78 19.64 3.02
CA THR A 315 17.87 20.14 1.99
C THR A 315 18.32 19.68 0.58
N TYR A 316 17.45 19.79 -0.42
CA TYR A 316 17.76 19.45 -1.82
C TYR A 316 19.04 20.10 -2.41
N PRO A 317 19.41 21.38 -2.11
CA PRO A 317 20.71 21.93 -2.52
C PRO A 317 21.91 21.44 -1.68
N GLY A 318 21.73 20.49 -0.76
CA GLY A 318 22.79 19.92 0.09
C GLY A 318 23.10 20.71 1.36
N GLU A 319 22.38 21.79 1.64
CA GLU A 319 22.57 22.59 2.86
C GLU A 319 22.14 21.80 4.11
N LYS A 320 23.04 21.67 5.08
CA LYS A 320 22.81 21.01 6.37
C LYS A 320 22.27 22.01 7.41
N LEU A 321 20.99 21.92 7.73
CA LEU A 321 20.30 22.72 8.75
C LEU A 321 20.21 21.96 10.08
N LEU A 322 20.75 22.53 11.15
CA LEU A 322 20.58 22.00 12.52
C LEU A 322 19.15 22.27 13.01
N LEU A 323 18.41 21.20 13.32
CA LEU A 323 17.04 21.29 13.82
C LEU A 323 17.01 21.55 15.33
N LYS A 324 16.07 22.39 15.76
CA LYS A 324 15.85 22.70 17.19
C LYS A 324 14.86 21.68 17.78
N PRO A 325 14.94 21.38 19.10
CA PRO A 325 14.07 20.40 19.76
C PRO A 325 12.57 20.51 19.43
N GLN A 326 12.07 21.75 19.32
CA GLN A 326 10.66 22.07 19.06
C GLN A 326 10.26 22.15 17.57
N ASP A 327 11.18 21.96 16.62
CA ASP A 327 10.87 22.08 15.19
C ASP A 327 10.03 20.88 14.71
N ARG A 328 8.94 21.15 13.98
CA ARG A 328 8.02 20.14 13.42
C ARG A 328 8.49 19.69 12.05
N LEU A 329 8.80 18.40 11.89
CA LEU A 329 9.54 17.89 10.74
C LEU A 329 8.77 17.97 9.41
N TYR A 330 7.45 17.73 9.44
CA TYR A 330 6.56 17.75 8.26
C TYR A 330 5.65 18.98 8.24
N SER A 331 6.13 20.12 8.75
CA SER A 331 5.43 21.40 8.67
C SER A 331 5.56 22.02 7.28
N ASP A 332 4.47 22.57 6.74
CA ASP A 332 4.45 23.40 5.51
C ASP A 332 5.40 24.63 5.59
N SER A 333 5.93 24.94 6.79
CA SER A 333 6.86 26.02 7.07
C SER A 333 8.35 25.65 7.03
N LEU A 334 8.71 24.36 6.93
CA LEU A 334 10.10 23.96 6.71
C LEU A 334 10.41 24.01 5.21
N THR A 335 11.60 24.47 4.85
CA THR A 335 12.14 24.25 3.50
C THR A 335 12.21 22.74 3.24
N ALA A 336 11.87 22.31 2.02
CA ALA A 336 11.70 20.89 1.69
C ALA A 336 12.94 20.08 2.10
N VAL A 337 12.79 19.29 3.16
CA VAL A 337 13.84 18.42 3.70
C VAL A 337 14.03 17.25 2.73
N GLY A 338 15.25 17.07 2.24
CA GLY A 338 15.61 15.96 1.36
C GLY A 338 15.93 14.69 2.15
N ARG A 339 16.70 14.82 3.24
CA ARG A 339 17.03 13.74 4.19
C ARG A 339 17.11 14.27 5.62
N LEU A 340 16.69 13.48 6.61
CA LEU A 340 17.03 13.71 8.01
C LEU A 340 18.25 12.86 8.36
N HIS A 341 19.26 13.44 9.00
CA HIS A 341 20.45 12.75 9.49
C HIS A 341 20.56 12.92 11.01
N VAL A 342 21.04 11.90 11.70
CA VAL A 342 21.53 12.03 13.07
C VAL A 342 23.07 12.08 13.05
N CYS A 343 23.64 12.99 13.83
CA CYS A 343 25.08 13.12 14.04
C CYS A 343 25.38 13.27 15.54
N ARG A 344 26.63 13.06 15.95
CA ARG A 344 27.08 13.49 17.28
C ARG A 344 27.26 15.01 17.32
N LYS A 345 27.34 15.58 18.52
CA LYS A 345 27.47 17.05 18.76
C LYS A 345 28.77 17.67 18.24
N ASP A 346 29.80 16.88 17.99
CA ASP A 346 31.03 17.29 17.30
C ASP A 346 30.89 17.26 15.76
N LEU A 347 29.71 16.92 15.26
CA LEU A 347 29.35 16.71 13.85
C LEU A 347 30.03 15.50 13.19
N SER A 348 30.50 14.54 13.99
CA SER A 348 30.86 13.20 13.49
C SER A 348 29.61 12.35 13.17
N GLU A 349 29.77 11.39 12.26
CA GLU A 349 28.74 10.39 11.95
C GLU A 349 28.52 9.46 13.16
N VAL A 350 27.27 9.05 13.42
CA VAL A 350 26.96 8.25 14.62
C VAL A 350 27.46 6.82 14.49
N MET A 351 27.42 6.25 13.28
CA MET A 351 27.99 4.95 12.96
C MET A 351 28.92 5.07 11.75
N SER A 352 30.13 4.53 11.84
CA SER A 352 30.94 4.18 10.66
C SER A 352 30.56 2.75 10.25
N PRO A 353 29.72 2.55 9.23
CA PRO A 353 28.85 1.37 9.11
C PRO A 353 29.54 0.00 8.87
N PHE A 354 30.87 -0.06 8.76
CA PHE A 354 31.62 -1.27 8.37
C PHE A 354 32.85 -1.58 9.25
N THR A 355 33.01 -0.93 10.41
CA THR A 355 34.29 -0.94 11.14
C THR A 355 34.35 -1.84 12.38
N ASP A 356 33.27 -1.94 13.17
CA ASP A 356 33.30 -2.74 14.40
C ASP A 356 32.53 -4.07 14.26
N ASN A 357 33.28 -5.17 14.31
CA ASN A 357 32.72 -6.51 14.25
C ASN A 357 31.88 -6.88 15.48
N ALA A 358 32.12 -6.27 16.65
CA ALA A 358 31.36 -6.54 17.87
C ALA A 358 29.94 -5.96 17.76
N GLU A 359 29.77 -4.75 17.22
CA GLU A 359 28.46 -4.17 16.95
C GLU A 359 27.66 -5.00 15.94
N LEU A 360 28.30 -5.43 14.84
CA LEU A 360 27.69 -6.28 13.81
C LEU A 360 27.28 -7.66 14.37
N GLN A 361 28.09 -8.26 15.23
CA GLN A 361 27.76 -9.50 15.93
C GLN A 361 26.61 -9.31 16.93
N GLN A 362 26.62 -8.24 17.71
CA GLN A 362 25.54 -7.94 18.67
C GLN A 362 24.22 -7.68 17.94
N ARG A 363 24.23 -6.94 16.83
CA ARG A 363 23.07 -6.75 15.94
C ARG A 363 22.51 -8.08 15.44
N SER A 364 23.39 -8.94 14.90
CA SER A 364 23.02 -10.28 14.43
C SER A 364 22.35 -11.09 15.54
N ALA A 365 22.90 -11.04 16.76
CA ALA A 365 22.35 -11.74 17.92
C ALA A 365 20.98 -11.17 18.37
N ARG A 366 20.79 -9.84 18.34
CA ARG A 366 19.48 -9.20 18.61
C ARG A 366 18.40 -9.69 17.64
N MET A 367 18.71 -9.76 16.33
CA MET A 367 17.74 -10.25 15.34
C MET A 367 17.48 -11.76 15.46
N LEU A 368 18.48 -12.55 15.85
CA LEU A 368 18.33 -14.00 16.03
C LEU A 368 17.51 -14.36 17.28
N SER A 369 17.61 -13.61 18.39
CA SER A 369 16.88 -13.91 19.64
C SER A 369 15.39 -13.52 19.62
N MET A 370 14.94 -12.72 18.65
CA MET A 370 13.52 -12.37 18.48
C MET A 370 12.67 -13.60 18.13
N ASN A 371 11.45 -13.70 18.66
CA ASN A 371 10.53 -14.75 18.22
C ASN A 371 10.06 -14.51 16.76
N THR A 372 10.15 -15.54 15.93
CA THR A 372 9.84 -15.49 14.50
C THR A 372 8.38 -15.15 14.21
N TRP A 373 7.44 -15.67 15.01
CA TRP A 373 6.01 -15.38 14.88
C TRP A 373 5.71 -13.93 15.29
N ASP A 374 6.29 -13.45 16.38
CA ASP A 374 6.05 -12.07 16.87
C ASP A 374 6.57 -11.01 15.88
N VAL A 375 7.67 -11.28 15.18
CA VAL A 375 8.15 -10.45 14.07
C VAL A 375 7.13 -10.43 12.93
N ALA A 376 6.63 -11.60 12.49
CA ALA A 376 5.63 -11.70 11.43
C ALA A 376 4.30 -11.01 11.82
N VAL A 377 3.83 -11.17 13.06
CA VAL A 377 2.66 -10.48 13.62
C VAL A 377 2.87 -8.97 13.61
N THR A 378 4.04 -8.48 14.01
CA THR A 378 4.28 -7.03 14.06
C THR A 378 4.34 -6.41 12.66
N LEU A 379 4.96 -7.10 11.69
CA LEU A 379 4.92 -6.72 10.27
C LEU A 379 3.48 -6.69 9.74
N THR A 380 2.68 -7.73 10.00
CA THR A 380 1.26 -7.80 9.58
C THR A 380 0.39 -6.74 10.25
N ASN A 381 0.56 -6.47 11.55
CA ASN A 381 -0.20 -5.43 12.25
C ASN A 381 0.13 -4.04 11.71
N PHE A 382 1.39 -3.76 11.39
CA PHE A 382 1.80 -2.52 10.73
C PHE A 382 1.17 -2.41 9.33
N ASP A 383 1.42 -3.41 8.47
CA ASP A 383 0.95 -3.41 7.09
C ASP A 383 -0.59 -3.32 7.04
N TRP A 384 -1.31 -3.98 7.96
CA TRP A 384 -2.77 -3.90 8.06
C TRP A 384 -3.26 -2.52 8.51
N SER A 385 -2.59 -1.89 9.48
CA SER A 385 -2.91 -0.53 9.94
C SER A 385 -2.85 0.48 8.79
N VAL A 386 -1.82 0.39 7.95
CA VAL A 386 -1.69 1.23 6.75
C VAL A 386 -2.68 0.80 5.66
N PHE A 387 -2.81 -0.51 5.37
CA PHE A 387 -3.70 -1.04 4.33
C PHE A 387 -5.17 -0.70 4.57
N ASN A 388 -5.63 -0.75 5.82
CA ASN A 388 -6.99 -0.34 6.21
C ASN A 388 -7.18 1.19 6.19
N SER A 389 -6.09 1.96 6.11
CA SER A 389 -6.12 3.41 5.88
C SER A 389 -6.11 3.78 4.39
N ILE A 390 -5.80 2.84 3.47
CA ILE A 390 -5.83 3.06 2.03
C ILE A 390 -7.26 3.21 1.54
N HIS A 391 -7.56 4.37 0.96
CA HIS A 391 -8.78 4.56 0.20
C HIS A 391 -8.61 3.99 -1.22
N GLU A 392 -9.63 3.31 -1.75
CA GLU A 392 -9.57 2.69 -3.08
C GLU A 392 -9.27 3.70 -4.21
N GLN A 393 -9.65 4.96 -4.02
CA GLN A 393 -9.33 6.06 -4.94
C GLN A 393 -7.84 6.46 -4.99
N GLU A 394 -7.03 6.12 -3.98
CA GLU A 394 -5.59 6.40 -4.00
C GLU A 394 -4.91 5.73 -5.20
N LEU A 395 -5.37 4.55 -5.61
CA LEU A 395 -4.83 3.81 -6.75
C LEU A 395 -5.11 4.53 -8.08
N VAL A 396 -6.26 5.21 -8.18
CA VAL A 396 -6.63 6.02 -9.36
C VAL A 396 -5.79 7.29 -9.38
N TYR A 397 -5.71 8.03 -8.27
CA TYR A 397 -4.85 9.24 -8.20
C TYR A 397 -3.36 8.91 -8.45
N PHE A 398 -2.85 7.81 -7.90
CA PHE A 398 -1.45 7.38 -8.07
C PHE A 398 -1.12 6.97 -9.52
N THR A 399 -2.09 6.42 -10.26
CA THR A 399 -1.86 6.04 -11.65
C THR A 399 -2.08 7.23 -12.61
N PHE A 400 -3.15 8.00 -12.43
CA PHE A 400 -3.60 9.02 -13.40
C PHE A 400 -3.15 10.46 -13.06
N SER A 401 -2.75 10.76 -11.82
CA SER A 401 -2.53 12.13 -11.33
C SER A 401 -1.16 12.40 -10.72
N ARG A 402 -0.13 11.62 -11.12
CA ARG A 402 1.28 11.66 -10.62
C ARG A 402 1.97 13.04 -10.56
N HIS A 403 1.40 14.08 -11.16
CA HIS A 403 1.96 15.43 -11.22
C HIS A 403 1.39 16.39 -10.15
N ALA A 404 0.43 15.96 -9.33
CA ALA A 404 -0.16 16.76 -8.27
C ALA A 404 0.06 16.09 -6.90
N SER A 405 0.99 16.66 -6.10
CA SER A 405 1.31 16.27 -4.71
C SER A 405 0.20 16.65 -3.72
N SER A 406 -1.02 16.23 -4.04
CA SER A 406 -2.31 16.61 -3.43
C SER A 406 -2.57 15.98 -2.06
N GLY A 407 -1.72 15.07 -1.60
CA GLY A 407 -1.95 14.29 -0.38
C GLY A 407 -3.11 13.29 -0.51
N HIS A 408 -3.43 12.87 -1.73
CA HIS A 408 -4.51 11.94 -2.09
C HIS A 408 -4.04 10.50 -2.37
N THR A 409 -2.80 10.17 -2.01
CA THR A 409 -2.09 8.92 -2.35
C THR A 409 -1.27 8.38 -1.15
N VAL A 410 -1.54 8.91 0.04
CA VAL A 410 -0.68 8.88 1.22
C VAL A 410 -0.50 7.51 1.84
N ALA A 411 -1.57 6.76 2.05
CA ALA A 411 -1.48 5.45 2.69
C ALA A 411 -0.97 4.41 1.69
N LEU A 412 -1.31 4.58 0.41
CA LEU A 412 -0.78 3.79 -0.68
C LEU A 412 0.75 3.96 -0.81
N GLU A 413 1.24 5.20 -0.90
CA GLU A 413 2.67 5.51 -0.91
C GLU A 413 3.39 4.94 0.32
N LEU A 414 2.79 5.06 1.52
CA LEU A 414 3.36 4.56 2.76
C LEU A 414 3.51 3.02 2.76
N LEU A 415 2.54 2.27 2.24
CA LEU A 415 2.63 0.80 2.18
C LEU A 415 3.54 0.30 1.06
N LEU A 416 3.67 1.04 -0.05
CA LEU A 416 4.67 0.77 -1.09
C LEU A 416 6.09 1.02 -0.56
N GLN A 417 6.31 2.14 0.17
CA GLN A 417 7.56 2.42 0.86
C GLN A 417 7.89 1.31 1.87
N ARG A 418 6.91 0.88 2.67
CA ARG A 418 7.04 -0.22 3.64
C ARG A 418 7.44 -1.55 2.98
N CYS A 419 6.90 -1.87 1.81
CA CYS A 419 7.31 -3.04 1.02
C CYS A 419 8.81 -2.98 0.64
N ASN A 420 9.28 -1.82 0.18
CA ASN A 420 10.69 -1.61 -0.16
C ASN A 420 11.60 -1.65 1.09
N GLU A 421 11.16 -1.07 2.22
CA GLU A 421 11.89 -1.15 3.49
C GLU A 421 12.09 -2.59 3.96
N VAL A 422 11.03 -3.42 3.92
CA VAL A 422 11.12 -4.83 4.35
C VAL A 422 12.06 -5.62 3.43
N GLN A 423 12.04 -5.37 2.11
CA GLN A 423 13.01 -5.98 1.18
C GLN A 423 14.45 -5.60 1.54
N LEU A 424 14.72 -4.30 1.69
CA LEU A 424 16.08 -3.81 1.96
C LEU A 424 16.57 -4.14 3.36
N TRP A 425 15.68 -4.24 4.35
CA TRP A 425 15.99 -4.70 5.71
C TRP A 425 16.48 -6.15 5.72
N VAL A 426 15.79 -7.06 5.01
CA VAL A 426 16.21 -8.47 4.87
C VAL A 426 17.60 -8.56 4.24
N MET A 427 17.86 -7.78 3.18
CA MET A 427 19.20 -7.66 2.61
C MET A 427 20.21 -7.14 3.63
N THR A 428 19.85 -6.08 4.38
CA THR A 428 20.73 -5.40 5.33
C THR A 428 21.15 -6.35 6.46
N GLU A 429 20.24 -7.05 7.14
CA GLU A 429 20.61 -7.95 8.24
C GLU A 429 21.49 -9.12 7.76
N VAL A 430 21.20 -9.71 6.60
CA VAL A 430 22.01 -10.81 6.05
C VAL A 430 23.41 -10.32 5.64
N LEU A 431 23.51 -9.14 5.02
CA LEU A 431 24.77 -8.60 4.50
C LEU A 431 25.62 -7.88 5.54
N MET A 432 25.04 -7.50 6.68
CA MET A 432 25.72 -6.97 7.86
C MET A 432 26.13 -8.08 8.85
N CYS A 433 25.89 -9.36 8.54
CA CYS A 433 26.23 -10.49 9.40
C CYS A 433 27.57 -11.14 8.97
N PRO A 434 28.72 -10.84 9.63
CA PRO A 434 30.01 -11.40 9.24
C PRO A 434 30.10 -12.91 9.48
N THR A 435 29.58 -13.38 10.62
CA THR A 435 29.69 -14.78 11.05
C THR A 435 28.81 -15.70 10.21
N LEU A 436 29.44 -16.64 9.47
CA LEU A 436 28.76 -17.56 8.55
C LEU A 436 27.60 -18.34 9.21
N CYS A 437 27.79 -18.88 10.42
CA CYS A 437 26.72 -19.62 11.12
C CYS A 437 25.50 -18.72 11.38
N ASN A 438 25.70 -17.58 12.05
CA ASN A 438 24.65 -16.60 12.32
C ASN A 438 23.94 -16.15 11.03
N ARG A 439 24.67 -16.01 9.92
CA ARG A 439 24.09 -15.64 8.62
C ARG A 439 23.24 -16.75 8.00
N VAL A 440 23.60 -18.01 8.17
CA VAL A 440 22.74 -19.17 7.82
C VAL A 440 21.48 -19.16 8.69
N GLN A 441 21.61 -18.92 10.00
CA GLN A 441 20.48 -18.83 10.92
C GLN A 441 19.54 -17.65 10.57
N LEU A 442 20.08 -16.50 10.13
CA LEU A 442 19.26 -15.38 9.64
C LEU A 442 18.47 -15.75 8.37
N ILE A 443 19.07 -16.45 7.41
CA ILE A 443 18.35 -16.93 6.22
C ILE A 443 17.23 -17.91 6.63
N LYS A 444 17.51 -18.91 7.50
CA LYS A 444 16.47 -19.80 8.07
C LYS A 444 15.33 -18.98 8.69
N LYS A 445 15.66 -17.97 9.50
CA LYS A 445 14.70 -17.10 10.20
C LYS A 445 13.82 -16.30 9.23
N PHE A 446 14.40 -15.66 8.22
CA PHE A 446 13.64 -14.91 7.22
C PHE A 446 12.71 -15.81 6.37
N ILE A 447 13.13 -17.03 6.04
CA ILE A 447 12.25 -18.02 5.38
C ILE A 447 11.04 -18.34 6.27
N LYS A 448 11.22 -18.54 7.58
CA LYS A 448 10.12 -18.76 8.53
C LYS A 448 9.22 -17.52 8.69
N ILE A 449 9.78 -16.30 8.78
CA ILE A 449 9.00 -15.05 8.85
C ILE A 449 8.12 -14.90 7.59
N ALA A 450 8.68 -15.14 6.39
CA ALA A 450 7.93 -15.10 5.14
C ALA A 450 6.78 -16.13 5.10
N ALA A 451 7.01 -17.35 5.61
CA ALA A 451 5.97 -18.37 5.75
C ALA A 451 4.87 -17.96 6.73
N HIS A 452 5.23 -17.36 7.87
CA HIS A 452 4.27 -16.83 8.85
C HIS A 452 3.46 -15.64 8.30
N CYS A 453 4.08 -14.67 7.61
CA CYS A 453 3.35 -13.57 6.94
C CYS A 453 2.36 -14.10 5.89
N LYS A 454 2.76 -15.09 5.08
CA LYS A 454 1.88 -15.78 4.13
C LYS A 454 0.71 -16.48 4.83
N ALA A 455 0.94 -17.16 5.95
CA ALA A 455 -0.11 -17.81 6.74
C ALA A 455 -1.08 -16.80 7.39
N GLN A 456 -0.57 -15.64 7.82
CA GLN A 456 -1.36 -14.49 8.30
C GLN A 456 -2.03 -13.70 7.16
N ARG A 457 -1.91 -14.15 5.90
CA ARG A 457 -2.46 -13.53 4.69
C ARG A 457 -1.94 -12.11 4.39
N ASN A 458 -0.81 -11.73 5.00
CA ASN A 458 -0.03 -10.58 4.58
C ASN A 458 0.87 -10.97 3.41
N LEU A 459 0.35 -10.84 2.18
CA LEU A 459 1.15 -11.14 0.98
C LEU A 459 2.13 -10.01 0.64
N ASN A 460 1.96 -8.80 1.18
CA ASN A 460 2.85 -7.66 0.98
C ASN A 460 4.24 -7.91 1.61
N SER A 461 4.32 -8.08 2.94
CA SER A 461 5.58 -8.42 3.60
C SER A 461 6.14 -9.79 3.18
N PHE A 462 5.27 -10.77 2.85
CA PHE A 462 5.71 -12.06 2.30
C PHE A 462 6.50 -11.89 0.99
N PHE A 463 5.97 -11.14 0.01
CA PHE A 463 6.70 -10.85 -1.23
C PHE A 463 8.00 -10.09 -0.96
N ALA A 464 7.95 -9.04 -0.11
CA ALA A 464 9.12 -8.23 0.22
C ALA A 464 10.29 -9.07 0.79
N ILE A 465 10.01 -10.02 1.68
CA ILE A 465 11.06 -10.89 2.26
C ILE A 465 11.64 -11.86 1.22
N VAL A 466 10.80 -12.48 0.39
CA VAL A 466 11.28 -13.39 -0.68
C VAL A 466 12.12 -12.62 -1.71
N MET A 467 11.67 -11.42 -2.11
CA MET A 467 12.46 -10.53 -2.99
C MET A 467 13.78 -10.11 -2.34
N GLY A 468 13.80 -9.86 -1.02
CA GLY A 468 15.02 -9.51 -0.28
C GLY A 468 16.07 -10.63 -0.32
N LEU A 469 15.63 -11.87 -0.09
CA LEU A 469 16.49 -13.06 -0.16
C LEU A 469 16.97 -13.37 -1.60
N ASN A 470 16.12 -13.14 -2.60
CA ASN A 470 16.47 -13.40 -4.01
C ASN A 470 17.30 -12.29 -4.68
N THR A 471 17.40 -11.11 -4.08
CA THR A 471 18.18 -10.01 -4.65
C THR A 471 19.65 -10.43 -4.85
N ALA A 472 20.27 -10.02 -5.97
CA ALA A 472 21.57 -10.52 -6.45
C ALA A 472 22.76 -10.35 -5.48
N ALA A 473 22.64 -9.52 -4.43
CA ALA A 473 23.61 -9.42 -3.35
C ALA A 473 23.48 -10.55 -2.31
N VAL A 474 22.29 -11.09 -2.09
CA VAL A 474 22.02 -12.16 -1.10
C VAL A 474 22.02 -13.54 -1.77
N SER A 475 21.37 -13.71 -2.92
CA SER A 475 21.31 -14.99 -3.64
C SER A 475 22.69 -15.49 -4.12
N ARG A 476 23.68 -14.60 -4.24
CA ARG A 476 25.06 -14.95 -4.60
C ARG A 476 25.93 -15.51 -3.46
N LEU A 477 25.43 -15.58 -2.23
CA LEU A 477 26.16 -16.03 -1.03
C LEU A 477 26.25 -17.57 -0.97
N SER A 478 26.91 -18.14 -1.98
CA SER A 478 27.07 -19.57 -2.22
C SER A 478 27.39 -20.42 -0.98
N GLN A 479 28.36 -20.03 -0.16
CA GLN A 479 28.80 -20.79 1.02
C GLN A 479 27.76 -20.73 2.14
N THR A 480 27.07 -19.60 2.26
CA THR A 480 25.94 -19.43 3.16
C THR A 480 24.76 -20.31 2.71
N TRP A 481 24.33 -20.19 1.45
CA TRP A 481 23.23 -20.99 0.91
C TRP A 481 23.53 -22.50 0.90
N GLU A 482 24.78 -22.92 0.64
CA GLU A 482 25.19 -24.33 0.74
C GLU A 482 24.90 -24.89 2.13
N LYS A 483 25.19 -24.13 3.20
CA LYS A 483 24.96 -24.53 4.59
C LYS A 483 23.51 -24.39 5.09
N VAL A 484 22.60 -23.72 4.38
CA VAL A 484 21.16 -23.70 4.75
C VAL A 484 20.59 -25.13 4.71
N PRO A 485 19.95 -25.66 5.77
CA PRO A 485 19.48 -27.04 5.78
C PRO A 485 18.40 -27.32 4.72
N GLY A 486 18.34 -28.57 4.24
CA GLY A 486 17.45 -28.98 3.15
C GLY A 486 15.96 -28.67 3.39
N LYS A 487 15.50 -28.76 4.65
CA LYS A 487 14.12 -28.41 5.05
C LYS A 487 13.78 -26.94 4.72
N PHE A 488 14.71 -26.01 4.96
CA PHE A 488 14.55 -24.59 4.66
C PHE A 488 14.69 -24.26 3.18
N LYS A 489 15.66 -24.86 2.47
CA LYS A 489 15.79 -24.71 1.00
C LYS A 489 14.50 -25.09 0.28
N LYS A 490 13.88 -26.21 0.67
CA LYS A 490 12.60 -26.65 0.11
C LYS A 490 11.45 -25.70 0.44
N LEU A 491 11.36 -25.23 1.70
CA LEU A 491 10.35 -24.25 2.09
C LEU A 491 10.52 -22.93 1.32
N PHE A 492 11.75 -22.46 1.09
CA PHE A 492 12.02 -21.27 0.29
C PHE A 492 11.55 -21.45 -1.16
N LEU A 493 11.88 -22.56 -1.82
CA LEU A 493 11.38 -22.87 -3.17
C LEU A 493 9.82 -22.92 -3.23
N GLU A 494 9.16 -23.45 -2.20
CA GLU A 494 7.68 -23.45 -2.06
C GLU A 494 7.08 -22.05 -1.80
N LEU A 495 7.90 -21.08 -1.38
CA LEU A 495 7.56 -19.66 -1.26
C LEU A 495 7.86 -18.90 -2.57
N GLU A 496 9.02 -19.13 -3.19
CA GLU A 496 9.44 -18.54 -4.46
C GLU A 496 8.47 -18.84 -5.61
N MET A 497 7.99 -20.10 -5.72
CA MET A 497 6.98 -20.49 -6.72
C MET A 497 5.69 -19.65 -6.65
N LEU A 498 5.39 -18.99 -5.53
CA LEU A 498 4.23 -18.10 -5.41
C LEU A 498 4.52 -16.67 -5.90
N THR A 499 5.80 -16.31 -6.06
CA THR A 499 6.27 -14.99 -6.54
C THR A 499 6.58 -14.97 -8.04
N ASP A 500 6.78 -16.15 -8.65
CA ASP A 500 7.04 -16.39 -10.08
C ASP A 500 6.28 -15.43 -11.02
N PRO A 501 6.96 -14.66 -11.90
CA PRO A 501 6.33 -13.77 -12.86
C PRO A 501 5.62 -14.48 -14.02
N SER A 502 5.88 -15.77 -14.24
CA SER A 502 5.39 -16.54 -15.38
C SER A 502 3.86 -16.47 -15.53
N LEU A 503 3.42 -16.41 -16.79
CA LEU A 503 2.00 -16.32 -17.18
C LEU A 503 1.26 -15.16 -16.46
N ASN A 504 1.93 -14.01 -16.33
CA ASN A 504 1.49 -12.84 -15.57
C ASN A 504 1.19 -13.16 -14.09
N HIS A 505 2.21 -13.68 -13.38
CA HIS A 505 2.13 -14.09 -11.98
C HIS A 505 0.97 -15.07 -11.68
N LYS A 506 0.78 -16.08 -12.54
CA LYS A 506 -0.37 -16.99 -12.43
C LYS A 506 -0.47 -17.68 -11.08
N ALA A 507 0.66 -18.14 -10.53
CA ALA A 507 0.70 -18.82 -9.23
C ALA A 507 0.16 -17.91 -8.10
N TYR A 508 0.60 -16.64 -8.07
CA TYR A 508 0.06 -15.63 -7.15
C TYR A 508 -1.45 -15.45 -7.32
N ARG A 509 -1.92 -15.19 -8.54
CA ARG A 509 -3.34 -14.87 -8.82
C ARG A 509 -4.26 -16.05 -8.48
N ASP A 510 -3.88 -17.27 -8.84
CA ASP A 510 -4.63 -18.49 -8.55
C ASP A 510 -4.71 -18.78 -7.03
N ALA A 511 -3.67 -18.45 -6.26
CA ALA A 511 -3.67 -18.61 -4.81
C ALA A 511 -4.46 -17.47 -4.13
N PHE A 512 -4.18 -16.23 -4.48
CA PHE A 512 -4.82 -15.04 -3.91
C PHE A 512 -6.34 -14.99 -4.15
N LYS A 513 -6.84 -15.54 -5.26
CA LYS A 513 -8.29 -15.74 -5.49
C LYS A 513 -8.92 -16.77 -4.55
N LYS A 514 -8.16 -17.75 -4.05
CA LYS A 514 -8.61 -18.76 -3.07
C LYS A 514 -8.47 -18.29 -1.62
N THR A 515 -7.49 -17.43 -1.34
CA THR A 515 -7.28 -16.82 -0.02
C THR A 515 -8.50 -16.02 0.39
N LYS A 516 -9.12 -16.38 1.52
CA LYS A 516 -10.25 -15.63 2.11
C LYS A 516 -9.82 -14.26 2.60
N THR A 517 -10.77 -13.34 2.66
CA THR A 517 -10.64 -12.07 3.39
C THR A 517 -10.62 -12.32 4.92
N PRO A 518 -10.17 -11.33 5.72
CA PRO A 518 -9.31 -10.21 5.33
C PRO A 518 -7.94 -10.70 4.82
N LYS A 519 -7.29 -9.92 3.95
CA LYS A 519 -5.97 -10.23 3.35
C LYS A 519 -5.29 -8.99 2.82
N ILE A 520 -3.95 -8.93 2.82
CA ILE A 520 -3.18 -7.83 2.21
C ILE A 520 -2.65 -8.30 0.84
N PRO A 521 -3.02 -7.65 -0.29
CA PRO A 521 -2.48 -7.96 -1.60
C PRO A 521 -1.03 -7.45 -1.77
N PHE A 522 -0.33 -7.96 -2.79
CA PHE A 522 0.95 -7.40 -3.21
C PHE A 522 0.68 -6.19 -4.12
N LEU A 523 0.66 -5.00 -3.52
CA LEU A 523 0.21 -3.76 -4.19
C LEU A 523 1.01 -3.36 -5.45
N PRO A 524 2.34 -3.58 -5.57
CA PRO A 524 3.06 -3.28 -6.80
C PRO A 524 2.50 -3.99 -8.05
N LEU A 525 2.04 -5.24 -7.91
CA LEU A 525 1.40 -5.97 -9.02
C LEU A 525 0.00 -5.42 -9.34
N LEU A 526 -0.76 -5.00 -8.33
CA LEU A 526 -2.07 -4.38 -8.54
C LEU A 526 -1.95 -3.03 -9.26
N LEU A 527 -0.92 -2.25 -8.95
CA LEU A 527 -0.63 -0.99 -9.65
C LEU A 527 -0.05 -1.23 -11.06
N LYS A 528 0.71 -2.31 -11.27
CA LYS A 528 1.09 -2.77 -12.62
C LYS A 528 -0.14 -3.08 -13.46
N ASP A 529 -1.15 -3.76 -12.90
CA ASP A 529 -2.40 -4.07 -13.61
C ASP A 529 -3.15 -2.78 -14.03
N ILE A 530 -3.36 -1.82 -13.11
CA ILE A 530 -4.03 -0.54 -13.44
C ILE A 530 -3.21 0.28 -14.44
N THR A 531 -1.88 0.28 -14.32
CA THR A 531 -0.99 0.98 -15.27
C THR A 531 -1.05 0.34 -16.67
N PHE A 532 -1.03 -0.99 -16.76
CA PHE A 532 -1.15 -1.69 -18.04
C PHE A 532 -2.52 -1.50 -18.69
N ILE A 533 -3.61 -1.51 -17.91
CA ILE A 533 -4.95 -1.15 -18.39
C ILE A 533 -4.98 0.32 -18.85
N HIS A 534 -4.28 1.23 -18.15
CA HIS A 534 -4.18 2.64 -18.53
C HIS A 534 -3.48 2.83 -19.87
N GLU A 535 -2.32 2.20 -20.07
CA GLU A 535 -1.43 2.43 -21.21
C GLU A 535 -1.86 1.65 -22.46
N GLY A 536 -2.31 0.39 -22.29
CA GLY A 536 -2.75 -0.47 -23.39
C GLY A 536 -4.11 -0.10 -24.01
N ASN A 537 -4.95 0.67 -23.29
CA ASN A 537 -6.30 1.03 -23.75
C ASN A 537 -6.45 2.54 -23.92
N LYS A 538 -6.99 3.01 -25.06
CA LYS A 538 -7.33 4.43 -25.22
C LYS A 538 -8.50 4.80 -24.32
N THR A 539 -8.38 5.91 -23.56
CA THR A 539 -9.48 6.46 -22.74
C THR A 539 -10.62 7.02 -23.59
N PHE A 540 -10.31 7.51 -24.80
CA PHE A 540 -11.29 8.02 -25.76
C PHE A 540 -11.16 7.30 -27.10
N LEU A 541 -12.29 6.91 -27.67
CA LEU A 541 -12.44 6.34 -29.01
C LEU A 541 -13.44 7.23 -29.77
N ASP A 542 -13.01 7.83 -30.88
CA ASP A 542 -13.80 8.80 -31.67
C ASP A 542 -14.45 9.94 -30.84
N ASN A 543 -13.71 10.40 -29.82
CA ASN A 543 -14.12 11.39 -28.80
C ASN A 543 -15.20 10.92 -27.81
N LEU A 544 -15.61 9.66 -27.88
CA LEU A 544 -16.43 9.01 -26.85
C LEU A 544 -15.53 8.36 -25.79
N VAL A 545 -15.94 8.41 -24.52
CA VAL A 545 -15.27 7.74 -23.41
C VAL A 545 -15.36 6.22 -23.62
N ASN A 546 -14.24 5.52 -23.53
CA ASN A 546 -14.17 4.05 -23.55
C ASN A 546 -14.57 3.49 -22.18
N PHE A 547 -15.80 3.00 -22.04
CA PHE A 547 -16.32 2.53 -20.76
C PHE A 547 -15.85 1.11 -20.40
N GLU A 548 -15.43 0.30 -21.38
CA GLU A 548 -14.80 -1.00 -21.13
C GLU A 548 -13.46 -0.82 -20.38
N LYS A 549 -12.66 0.17 -20.77
CA LYS A 549 -11.44 0.57 -20.01
C LYS A 549 -11.78 0.93 -18.56
N LEU A 550 -12.86 1.69 -18.34
CA LEU A 550 -13.27 2.11 -17.01
C LEU A 550 -13.72 0.93 -16.15
N HIS A 551 -14.50 0.00 -16.72
CA HIS A 551 -14.92 -1.21 -16.04
C HIS A 551 -13.71 -2.07 -15.59
N MET A 552 -12.69 -2.23 -16.45
CA MET A 552 -11.45 -2.94 -16.08
C MET A 552 -10.68 -2.24 -14.92
N ILE A 553 -10.63 -0.91 -14.91
CA ILE A 553 -10.03 -0.15 -13.79
C ILE A 553 -10.85 -0.35 -12.52
N ALA A 554 -12.18 -0.22 -12.59
CA ALA A 554 -13.08 -0.38 -11.46
C ALA A 554 -13.04 -1.79 -10.85
N ASP A 555 -12.96 -2.85 -11.68
CA ASP A 555 -12.74 -4.23 -11.23
C ASP A 555 -11.44 -4.38 -10.43
N THR A 556 -10.39 -3.70 -10.87
CA THR A 556 -9.06 -3.74 -10.23
C THR A 556 -9.04 -2.92 -8.93
N VAL A 557 -9.76 -1.79 -8.88
CA VAL A 557 -9.86 -0.91 -7.71
C VAL A 557 -10.75 -1.51 -6.61
N ARG A 558 -11.91 -2.09 -6.97
CA ARG A 558 -12.84 -2.75 -6.03
C ARG A 558 -12.20 -3.90 -5.25
N LEU A 559 -11.09 -4.46 -5.75
CA LEU A 559 -10.34 -5.49 -5.04
C LEU A 559 -9.81 -5.01 -3.67
N ILE A 560 -9.43 -3.72 -3.53
CA ILE A 560 -8.98 -3.14 -2.26
C ILE A 560 -10.10 -3.22 -1.21
N ARG A 561 -11.28 -2.71 -1.58
CA ARG A 561 -12.50 -2.76 -0.76
C ARG A 561 -12.79 -4.18 -0.30
N HIS A 562 -12.80 -5.15 -1.23
CA HIS A 562 -13.03 -6.55 -0.89
C HIS A 562 -11.95 -7.12 0.05
N CYS A 563 -10.68 -6.80 -0.15
CA CYS A 563 -9.60 -7.28 0.72
C CYS A 563 -9.68 -6.75 2.16
N GLN A 564 -10.33 -5.60 2.37
CA GLN A 564 -10.60 -4.97 3.66
C GLN A 564 -11.87 -5.52 4.37
N GLU A 565 -12.70 -6.34 3.71
CA GLU A 565 -13.96 -6.86 4.26
C GLU A 565 -13.77 -7.95 5.34
N ASP A 566 -14.76 -8.05 6.23
CA ASP A 566 -14.95 -9.10 7.26
C ASP A 566 -13.90 -9.18 8.38
N HIS A 567 -13.60 -8.05 9.05
CA HIS A 567 -12.80 -8.06 10.30
C HIS A 567 -13.58 -8.66 11.48
N MET A 568 -13.57 -9.99 11.58
CA MET A 568 -14.09 -10.75 12.72
C MET A 568 -13.16 -10.71 13.95
N GLY A 569 -13.00 -9.51 14.52
CA GLY A 569 -12.70 -9.28 15.94
C GLY A 569 -11.30 -9.64 16.43
N GLY A 570 -10.38 -8.68 16.40
CA GLY A 570 -9.15 -8.78 17.19
C GLY A 570 -8.19 -7.61 16.99
N SER A 571 -8.24 -6.63 17.89
CA SER A 571 -7.10 -5.74 18.16
C SER A 571 -6.50 -6.14 19.52
N PRO A 572 -5.61 -7.15 19.58
CA PRO A 572 -4.69 -7.24 20.70
C PRO A 572 -3.75 -6.03 20.65
N GLU A 573 -3.63 -5.28 21.75
CA GLU A 573 -2.58 -4.28 21.92
C GLU A 573 -1.24 -5.02 22.09
N VAL A 574 -0.66 -5.49 20.97
CA VAL A 574 0.66 -6.13 20.96
C VAL A 574 1.72 -5.05 21.07
N GLN A 575 2.49 -5.12 22.15
CA GLN A 575 3.52 -4.13 22.49
C GLN A 575 4.61 -4.08 21.41
N ALA A 576 4.86 -2.90 20.86
CA ALA A 576 5.60 -2.76 19.60
C ALA A 576 7.10 -3.06 19.76
N TYR A 577 7.57 -4.10 19.06
CA TYR A 577 8.99 -4.47 18.99
C TYR A 577 9.61 -4.34 17.58
N VAL A 578 8.80 -4.10 16.53
CA VAL A 578 9.23 -3.96 15.11
C VAL A 578 8.62 -2.72 14.43
N ASP A 579 8.48 -1.62 15.18
CA ASP A 579 8.20 -0.28 14.63
C ASP A 579 9.47 0.38 14.00
N TYR A 580 10.61 -0.33 14.03
CA TYR A 580 11.94 0.18 13.69
C TYR A 580 12.69 -0.81 12.80
N LEU A 581 13.16 -0.33 11.64
CA LEU A 581 14.01 -1.10 10.71
C LEU A 581 15.27 -0.28 10.40
N HIS A 582 16.46 -0.85 10.64
CA HIS A 582 17.70 -0.26 10.13
C HIS A 582 17.96 -0.79 8.72
N VAL A 583 17.93 0.11 7.73
CA VAL A 583 18.04 -0.20 6.30
C VAL A 583 19.30 0.43 5.71
N ILE A 584 20.02 -0.30 4.86
CA ILE A 584 20.95 0.26 3.87
C ILE A 584 20.16 0.39 2.56
N ASP A 585 20.10 1.59 1.97
CA ASP A 585 19.40 1.84 0.70
C ASP A 585 20.33 1.78 -0.52
N ASN A 586 21.61 2.12 -0.33
CA ASN A 586 22.61 2.08 -1.38
C ASN A 586 22.90 0.64 -1.87
N GLN A 587 22.44 0.35 -3.10
CA GLN A 587 22.60 -0.95 -3.75
C GLN A 587 24.07 -1.32 -4.00
N GLN A 588 24.95 -0.36 -4.29
CA GLN A 588 26.38 -0.65 -4.46
C GLN A 588 26.97 -1.09 -3.13
N THR A 589 26.64 -0.41 -2.04
CA THR A 589 27.12 -0.72 -0.69
C THR A 589 26.67 -2.11 -0.22
N LEU A 590 25.42 -2.50 -0.51
CA LEU A 590 24.92 -3.87 -0.30
C LEU A 590 25.69 -4.91 -1.12
N PHE A 591 26.05 -4.59 -2.37
CA PHE A 591 26.81 -5.50 -3.24
C PHE A 591 28.29 -5.61 -2.82
N GLU A 592 28.89 -4.52 -2.35
CA GLU A 592 30.23 -4.52 -1.75
C GLU A 592 30.29 -5.32 -0.46
N LEU A 593 29.29 -5.19 0.43
CA LEU A 593 29.15 -6.04 1.61
C LEU A 593 29.13 -7.53 1.23
N SER A 594 28.30 -7.90 0.24
CA SER A 594 28.24 -9.28 -0.27
C SER A 594 29.61 -9.79 -0.73
N HIS A 595 30.37 -8.96 -1.46
CA HIS A 595 31.71 -9.32 -1.93
C HIS A 595 32.77 -9.39 -0.80
N ARG A 596 32.59 -8.63 0.29
CA ARG A 596 33.44 -8.72 1.49
C ARG A 596 33.14 -9.98 2.31
N LEU A 597 31.87 -10.41 2.37
CA LEU A 597 31.44 -11.65 3.05
C LEU A 597 31.86 -12.92 2.32
N GLU A 598 31.64 -12.96 1.01
CA GLU A 598 32.03 -14.06 0.13
C GLU A 598 32.62 -13.48 -1.16
N PRO A 599 33.95 -13.41 -1.30
CA PRO A 599 34.61 -13.03 -2.55
C PRO A 599 34.24 -13.98 -3.71
N ARG A 600 34.32 -13.50 -4.95
CA ARG A 600 34.34 -14.40 -6.12
C ARG A 600 35.75 -14.97 -6.26
N VAL A 601 35.83 -16.29 -6.37
CA VAL A 601 37.06 -17.07 -6.66
C VAL A 601 37.27 -17.13 -8.17
#